data_AF-A0A7W0R598-F1
#
_entry.id   AF-A0A7W0R598-F1
#
_cell.length_a   1.000
_cell.length_b   1.000
_cell.length_c   1.000
_cell.angle_alpha   90.00
_cell.angle_beta   90.00
_cell.angle_gamma   90.00
#
_symmetry.space_group_name_H-M   'P 1'
#
loop_
_entity.id
_entity.type
_entity.pdbx_description
1 polymer ?
#
loop_
_entity_poly.entity_id
_entity_poly.type
_entity_poly.pdbx_seq_one_letter_code
_entity_poly.pdbx_strand_id
1 'polypeptide(L)'
;MPPQRFLTLDDVAEILNISWSQAYALVRSKELSAIQIGGRNQWRVEITQLDAYIERKYAEAAVVLDAEHSAGAKGQETSAATDRAESASEHL
;
A
#
# COMPACT_ATOMS: atom_id res chain seq x y z
N MET A 1 -26.18 18.92 1.12
CA MET A 1 -26.37 17.55 1.61
C MET A 1 -25.07 17.14 2.28
N PRO A 2 -25.06 16.80 3.59
CA PRO A 2 -23.82 16.41 4.25
C PRO A 2 -23.28 15.10 3.62
N PRO A 3 -21.96 14.95 3.48
CA PRO A 3 -21.37 13.72 2.95
C PRO A 3 -21.72 12.54 3.87
N GLN A 4 -21.96 11.37 3.29
CA GLN A 4 -22.21 10.14 4.05
C GLN A 4 -21.00 9.87 4.94
N ARG A 5 -21.18 9.73 6.25
CA ARG A 5 -20.05 9.50 7.16
C ARG A 5 -19.57 8.06 7.20
N PHE A 6 -20.48 7.11 6.97
CA PHE A 6 -20.23 5.69 7.12
C PHE A 6 -20.51 4.95 5.81
N LEU A 7 -19.59 4.06 5.46
CA LEU A 7 -19.63 3.19 4.30
C LEU A 7 -20.02 1.77 4.72
N THR A 8 -20.73 1.06 3.85
CA THR A 8 -20.91 -0.39 3.95
C THR A 8 -19.66 -1.12 3.43
N LEU A 9 -19.55 -2.43 3.69
CA LEU A 9 -18.45 -3.21 3.12
C LEU A 9 -18.53 -3.32 1.59
N ASP A 10 -19.75 -3.29 1.04
CA ASP A 10 -19.97 -3.22 -0.41
C ASP A 10 -19.40 -1.91 -0.97
N ASP A 11 -19.69 -0.76 -0.35
CA ASP A 11 -19.13 0.52 -0.79
C ASP A 11 -17.59 0.53 -0.72
N VAL A 12 -17.02 -0.03 0.36
CA VAL A 12 -15.55 -0.14 0.51
C VAL A 12 -14.94 -1.05 -0.56
N ALA A 13 -15.60 -2.16 -0.88
CA ALA A 13 -15.15 -3.08 -1.91
C ALA A 13 -15.10 -2.40 -3.28
N GLU A 14 -16.13 -1.62 -3.62
CA GLU A 14 -16.17 -0.81 -4.84
C GLU A 14 -15.06 0.26 -4.85
N ILE A 15 -14.91 1.02 -3.77
CA ILE A 15 -13.91 2.12 -3.69
C ILE A 15 -12.48 1.60 -3.84
N LEU A 16 -12.15 0.50 -3.16
CA LEU A 16 -10.82 -0.11 -3.23
C LEU A 16 -10.65 -1.03 -4.45
N ASN A 17 -11.71 -1.23 -5.24
CA ASN A 17 -11.76 -2.15 -6.37
C ASN A 17 -11.29 -3.57 -6.00
N ILE A 18 -11.86 -4.11 -4.91
CA ILE A 18 -11.60 -5.45 -4.40
C ILE A 18 -12.92 -6.21 -4.22
N SER A 19 -12.84 -7.52 -3.99
CA SER A 19 -14.04 -8.30 -3.64
C SER A 19 -14.54 -7.97 -2.22
N TRP A 20 -15.85 -8.13 -2.00
CA TRP A 20 -16.46 -7.99 -0.68
C TRP A 20 -15.79 -8.85 0.40
N SER A 21 -15.40 -10.09 0.04
CA SER A 21 -14.73 -11.00 0.96
C SER A 21 -13.36 -10.48 1.40
N GLN A 22 -12.63 -9.79 0.50
CA GLN A 22 -11.38 -9.12 0.84
C GLN A 22 -11.64 -7.90 1.75
N ALA A 23 -12.64 -7.08 1.45
CA ALA A 23 -13.02 -5.96 2.33
C ALA A 23 -13.39 -6.44 3.75
N TYR A 24 -14.15 -7.53 3.85
CA TYR A 24 -14.48 -8.16 5.12
C TYR A 24 -13.24 -8.74 5.84
N ALA A 25 -12.30 -9.34 5.10
CA ALA A 25 -11.06 -9.86 5.67
C ALA A 25 -10.22 -8.75 6.31
N LEU A 26 -10.14 -7.57 5.70
CA LEU A 26 -9.45 -6.39 6.27
C LEU A 26 -10.05 -5.96 7.61
N VAL A 27 -11.39 -5.99 7.72
CA VAL A 27 -12.07 -5.68 8.98
C VAL A 27 -11.83 -6.75 10.04
N ARG A 28 -11.91 -8.03 9.64
CA ARG A 28 -11.67 -9.16 10.55
C ARG A 28 -10.24 -9.25 11.05
N SER A 29 -9.25 -8.89 10.22
CA SER A 29 -7.84 -8.79 10.62
C SER A 29 -7.53 -7.54 11.43
N LYS A 30 -8.49 -6.61 11.57
CA LYS A 30 -8.34 -5.28 12.18
C LYS A 30 -7.38 -4.35 11.42
N GLU A 31 -7.05 -4.66 10.17
CA GLU A 31 -6.30 -3.74 9.31
C GLU A 31 -7.15 -2.53 8.91
N LEU A 32 -8.45 -2.74 8.68
CA LEU A 32 -9.41 -1.68 8.45
C LEU A 32 -10.34 -1.54 9.66
N SER A 33 -10.33 -0.37 10.28
CA SER A 33 -11.18 -0.10 11.45
C SER A 33 -12.65 0.03 11.03
N ALA A 34 -13.51 -0.76 11.66
CA ALA A 34 -14.95 -0.73 11.42
C ALA A 34 -15.71 -0.99 12.71
N ILE A 35 -16.96 -0.53 12.76
CA ILE A 35 -17.90 -0.80 13.85
C ILE A 35 -18.96 -1.79 13.39
N GLN A 36 -19.32 -2.73 14.26
CA GLN A 36 -20.45 -3.62 14.03
C GLN A 36 -21.72 -3.01 14.63
N ILE A 37 -22.71 -2.74 13.79
CA ILE A 37 -23.98 -2.17 14.22
C ILE A 37 -25.00 -3.28 14.42
N GLY A 38 -25.33 -3.57 15.68
CA GLY A 38 -26.27 -4.62 16.07
C GLY A 38 -25.74 -6.04 15.79
N GLY A 39 -26.65 -7.02 15.76
CA GLY A 39 -26.31 -8.46 15.75
C GLY A 39 -26.32 -9.18 14.39
N ARG A 40 -26.31 -8.47 13.26
CA ARG A 40 -26.52 -9.06 11.91
C ARG A 40 -25.33 -8.91 10.96
N ASN A 41 -24.09 -8.92 11.46
CA ASN A 41 -22.87 -8.74 10.63
C ASN A 41 -22.88 -7.45 9.80
N GLN A 42 -23.59 -6.41 10.27
CA GLN A 42 -23.60 -5.11 9.62
C GLN A 42 -22.39 -4.32 10.07
N TRP A 43 -21.34 -4.32 9.25
CA TRP A 43 -20.15 -3.53 9.47
C TRP A 43 -20.31 -2.15 8.83
N ARG A 44 -19.78 -1.13 9.50
CA ARG A 44 -19.70 0.24 9.00
C ARG A 44 -18.28 0.75 9.16
N VAL A 45 -17.75 1.31 8.09
CA VAL A 45 -16.43 1.93 8.05
C VAL A 45 -16.64 3.44 7.99
N GLU A 46 -16.03 4.19 8.88
CA GLU A 46 -16.03 5.66 8.74
C GLU A 46 -15.09 6.06 7.60
N ILE A 47 -15.47 7.06 6.80
CA ILE A 47 -14.65 7.51 5.65
C ILE A 47 -13.21 7.83 6.10
N THR A 48 -13.05 8.55 7.19
CA THR A 48 -11.73 8.91 7.73
C THR A 48 -10.87 7.69 8.09
N GLN A 49 -11.49 6.57 8.49
CA GLN A 49 -10.77 5.33 8.77
C GLN A 49 -10.34 4.60 7.49
N LEU A 50 -11.12 4.72 6.41
CA LEU A 50 -10.73 4.23 5.09
C LEU A 50 -9.58 5.06 4.52
N ASP A 51 -9.66 6.39 4.62
CA ASP A 51 -8.60 7.30 4.17
C ASP A 51 -7.29 7.02 4.93
N ALA A 52 -7.35 6.89 6.26
CA ALA A 52 -6.17 6.55 7.07
C ALA A 52 -5.59 5.17 6.74
N TYR A 53 -6.42 4.20 6.33
CA TYR A 53 -5.94 2.91 5.83
C TYR A 53 -5.18 3.08 4.51
N ILE A 54 -5.75 3.84 3.58
CA ILE A 54 -5.14 4.12 2.27
C ILE A 54 -3.80 4.84 2.43
N GLU A 55 -3.74 5.88 3.27
CA GLU A 55 -2.51 6.61 3.57
C GLU A 55 -1.42 5.69 4.13
N ARG A 56 -1.78 4.82 5.09
CA ARG A 56 -0.83 3.84 5.64
C ARG A 56 -0.33 2.87 4.58
N LYS A 57 -1.20 2.38 3.68
CA LYS A 57 -0.80 1.49 2.58
C LYS A 57 0.12 2.19 1.57
N TYR A 58 -0.10 3.47 1.29
CA TYR A 58 0.84 4.25 0.48
C TYR A 58 2.20 4.43 1.17
N ALA A 59 2.22 4.71 2.47
CA ALA A 59 3.47 4.81 3.23
C ALA A 59 4.23 3.48 3.26
N GLU A 60 3.54 2.36 3.49
CA GLU A 60 4.11 1.00 3.41
C GLU A 60 4.72 0.73 2.01
N ALA A 61 4.00 1.08 0.94
CA ALA A 61 4.47 0.89 -0.43
C ALA A 61 5.68 1.77 -0.77
N ALA A 62 5.70 3.03 -0.32
CA ALA A 62 6.82 3.95 -0.56
C ALA A 62 8.13 3.40 0.02
N VAL A 63 8.11 2.84 1.23
CA VAL A 63 9.29 2.24 1.86
C VAL A 63 9.86 1.08 1.02
N VAL A 64 8.98 0.24 0.45
CA VAL A 64 9.41 -0.89 -0.39
C VAL A 64 10.03 -0.38 -1.69
N LEU A 65 9.38 0.56 -2.37
CA LEU A 65 9.86 1.12 -3.63
C LEU A 65 11.20 1.86 -3.46
N ASP A 66 11.37 2.61 -2.38
CA ASP A 66 12.63 3.30 -2.07
C ASP A 66 13.77 2.31 -1.78
N ALA A 67 13.47 1.20 -1.09
CA ALA A 67 14.42 0.13 -0.85
C ALA A 67 14.84 -0.56 -2.17
N GLU A 68 13.89 -0.84 -3.07
CA GLU A 68 14.16 -1.41 -4.39
C GLU A 68 15.02 -0.47 -5.25
N HIS A 69 14.69 0.83 -5.26
CA HIS A 69 15.41 1.84 -6.03
C HIS A 69 16.86 2.02 -5.54
N SER A 70 17.06 2.07 -4.21
CA SER A 70 18.39 2.19 -3.61
C SER A 70 19.25 0.93 -3.74
N ALA A 71 18.64 -0.26 -3.77
CA ALA A 71 19.32 -1.51 -4.08
C ALA A 71 19.79 -1.58 -5.54
N GLY A 72 18.96 -1.11 -6.48
CA GLY A 72 19.31 -1.05 -7.91
C GLY A 72 20.46 -0.08 -8.21
N ALA A 73 20.47 1.10 -7.59
CA ALA A 73 21.51 2.11 -7.77
C ALA A 73 22.90 1.62 -7.31
N LYS A 74 22.98 0.93 -6.16
CA LYS A 74 24.24 0.35 -5.66
C LYS A 74 24.81 -0.75 -6.56
N GLY A 75 23.96 -1.49 -7.28
CA GLY A 75 24.39 -2.49 -8.26
C GLY A 75 24.96 -1.87 -9.54
N GLN A 76 24.43 -0.72 -9.98
CA GLN A 76 24.91 -0.01 -11.15
C GLN A 76 26.21 0.77 -10.88
N GLU A 77 26.39 1.35 -9.69
CA GLU A 77 27.64 2.06 -9.35
C GLU A 77 28.84 1.11 -9.19
N THR A 78 28.62 -0.08 -8.63
CA THR A 78 29.67 -1.10 -8.50
C THR A 78 30.06 -1.70 -9.84
N SER A 79 29.10 -1.96 -10.73
CA SER A 79 29.39 -2.41 -12.10
C SER A 79 30.06 -1.32 -12.94
N ALA A 80 29.63 -0.06 -12.85
CA ALA A 80 30.23 1.04 -13.60
C ALA A 80 31.64 1.42 -13.12
N ALA A 81 31.97 1.19 -11.84
CA ALA A 81 33.31 1.37 -11.31
C ALA A 81 34.28 0.27 -11.80
N THR A 82 33.80 -0.98 -11.91
CA THR A 82 34.56 -2.10 -12.46
C THR A 82 34.83 -1.92 -13.96
N ASP A 83 33.79 -1.58 -14.74
CA ASP A 83 33.88 -1.41 -16.21
C ASP A 83 34.83 -0.26 -16.62
N ARG A 84 34.87 0.80 -15.80
CA ARG A 84 35.78 1.95 -15.98
C ARG A 84 37.24 1.64 -15.61
N ALA A 85 37.47 0.73 -14.67
CA ALA A 85 38.82 0.32 -14.27
C ALA A 85 39.46 -0.65 -15.28
N GLU A 86 38.66 -1.52 -15.91
CA GLU A 86 39.09 -2.39 -17.01
C GLU A 86 39.46 -1.57 -18.26
N SER A 87 38.61 -0.61 -18.66
CA SER A 87 38.86 0.23 -19.85
C SER A 87 40.13 1.08 -19.77
N ALA A 88 40.57 1.47 -18.56
CA ALA A 88 41.79 2.26 -18.36
C ALA A 88 43.08 1.43 -18.48
N SER A 89 42.99 0.10 -18.34
CA SER A 89 44.14 -0.80 -18.36
C SER A 89 44.47 -1.33 -19.76
N GLU A 90 43.55 -1.19 -20.72
CA GLU A 90 43.70 -1.72 -22.09
C GLU A 90 44.31 -0.71 -23.08
N HIS A 91 44.54 0.53 -22.65
CA HIS A 91 45.05 1.62 -23.50
C HIS A 91 46.50 2.05 -23.19
N LEU A 92 47.24 1.24 -22.42
CA LEU A 92 48.67 1.41 -22.12
C LEU A 92 49.49 0.27 -22.71
#